data_AF-A0A5A9E6H3-F1
#
_entry.id   AF-A0A5A9E6H3-F1
#
_cell.length_a   1.000
_cell.length_b   1.000
_cell.length_c   1.000
_cell.angle_alpha   90.00
_cell.angle_beta   90.00
_cell.angle_gamma   90.00
#
_symmetry.space_group_name_H-M   'P 1'
#
loop_
_entity.id
_entity.type
_entity.pdbx_description
1 polymer ?
#
loop_
_entity_poly.entity_id
_entity_poly.type
_entity_poly.pdbx_seq_one_letter_code
_entity_poly.pdbx_strand_id
1 'polypeptide(L)'
;MIHYMALHDQLTGLWNRRALDDHVPLIIHNMEERGIELSLLYLDLDRFKFVNDTLGLKGRDRFLKKITDRLLTLTNEECLLYRQGGG
;
A
#
# COMPACT_ATOMS: atom_id res chain seq x y z
N MET A 1 -1.39 -11.17 -16.46
CA MET A 1 -2.67 -10.73 -15.84
C MET A 1 -2.94 -11.44 -14.52
N ILE A 2 -2.92 -12.78 -14.46
CA ILE A 2 -3.15 -13.56 -13.21
C ILE A 2 -2.13 -13.22 -12.11
N HIS A 3 -0.84 -13.14 -12.43
CA HIS A 3 0.20 -12.78 -11.45
C HIS A 3 0.05 -11.36 -10.90
N TYR A 4 -0.29 -10.38 -11.75
CA TYR A 4 -0.51 -9.00 -11.31
C TYR A 4 -1.68 -8.93 -10.32
N MET A 5 -2.79 -9.61 -10.61
CA MET A 5 -3.93 -9.64 -9.69
C MET A 5 -3.64 -10.36 -8.37
N ALA A 6 -2.70 -11.30 -8.36
CA ALA A 6 -2.30 -12.02 -7.15
C ALA A 6 -1.48 -11.16 -6.17
N LEU A 7 -0.74 -10.16 -6.68
CA LEU A 7 0.19 -9.35 -5.90
C LEU A 7 -0.20 -7.87 -5.78
N HIS A 8 -1.22 -7.42 -6.52
CA HIS A 8 -1.70 -6.05 -6.48
C HIS A 8 -3.14 -5.92 -5.99
N ASP A 9 -3.40 -4.86 -5.24
CA ASP A 9 -4.73 -4.43 -4.84
C ASP A 9 -5.49 -3.86 -6.06
N GLN A 10 -6.67 -4.41 -6.34
CA GLN A 10 -7.42 -4.07 -7.56
C GLN A 10 -8.00 -2.66 -7.56
N LEU A 11 -8.18 -2.05 -6.39
CA LEU A 11 -8.77 -0.71 -6.29
C LEU A 11 -7.71 0.39 -6.47
N THR A 12 -6.51 0.19 -5.91
CA THR A 12 -5.46 1.21 -5.84
C THR A 12 -4.26 0.93 -6.76
N GLY A 13 -4.08 -0.30 -7.22
CA GLY A 13 -2.92 -0.73 -8.00
C GLY A 13 -1.63 -0.93 -7.19
N LEU A 14 -1.65 -0.58 -5.89
CA LEU A 14 -0.52 -0.82 -4.98
C LEU A 14 -0.28 -2.32 -4.79
N TRP A 15 0.92 -2.67 -4.32
CA TRP A 15 1.18 -4.01 -3.81
C TRP A 15 0.19 -4.36 -2.71
N ASN A 16 -0.29 -5.59 -2.69
CA ASN A 16 -1.22 -6.06 -1.67
C ASN A 16 -0.47 -6.62 -0.45
N ARG A 17 -1.24 -7.10 0.53
CA ARG A 17 -0.68 -7.72 1.74
C ARG A 17 0.22 -8.92 1.45
N ARG A 18 -0.17 -9.78 0.51
CA ARG A 18 0.63 -10.96 0.13
C ARG A 18 1.99 -10.55 -0.44
N ALA A 19 2.02 -9.53 -1.28
CA ALA A 19 3.26 -9.01 -1.80
C ALA A 19 4.17 -8.45 -0.69
N LEU A 20 3.61 -7.83 0.37
CA LEU A 20 4.42 -7.44 1.52
C LEU A 20 5.08 -8.67 2.17
N ASP A 21 4.30 -9.71 2.45
CA ASP A 21 4.78 -10.94 3.09
C ASP A 21 5.89 -11.61 2.25
N ASP A 22 5.76 -11.59 0.92
CA ASP A 22 6.74 -12.13 -0.02
C ASP A 22 8.01 -11.23 -0.13
N HIS A 23 7.85 -9.90 -0.12
CA HIS A 23 8.96 -8.96 -0.38
C HIS A 23 9.80 -8.65 0.86
N VAL A 24 9.19 -8.49 2.04
CA VAL A 24 9.89 -7.99 3.24
C VAL A 24 11.11 -8.84 3.62
N PRO A 25 11.05 -10.18 3.65
CA PRO A 25 12.23 -10.99 3.96
C PRO A 25 13.40 -10.76 3.01
N LEU A 26 13.10 -10.60 1.71
CA LEU A 26 14.11 -10.34 0.67
C LEU A 26 14.70 -8.94 0.82
N ILE A 27 13.87 -7.94 1.13
CA ILE A 27 14.32 -6.56 1.35
C ILE A 27 15.26 -6.50 2.55
N ILE A 28 14.89 -7.09 3.69
CA ILE A 28 15.70 -7.10 4.90
C ILE A 28 17.07 -7.72 4.61
N HIS A 29 17.09 -8.92 4.01
CA HIS A 29 18.34 -9.60 3.67
C HIS A 29 19.24 -8.75 2.77
N ASN A 30 18.67 -8.14 1.72
CA ASN A 30 19.43 -7.29 0.79
C ASN A 30 19.97 -6.01 1.46
N MET A 31 19.25 -5.42 2.40
CA MET A 31 19.67 -4.22 3.11
C MET A 31 20.76 -4.54 4.15
N GLU A 32 20.66 -5.68 4.83
CA GLU A 32 21.69 -6.19 5.75
C GLU A 32 23.03 -6.42 5.01
N GLU A 33 23.01 -7.11 3.86
CA GLU A 33 24.20 -7.35 3.04
C GLU A 33 24.85 -6.04 2.54
N ARG A 34 24.04 -5.00 2.33
CA ARG A 34 24.51 -3.69 1.86
C ARG A 34 24.87 -2.73 3.00
N GLY A 35 24.58 -3.08 4.25
CA GLY A 35 24.74 -2.19 5.40
C GLY A 35 23.88 -0.93 5.33
N ILE A 36 22.67 -1.02 4.74
CA ILE A 36 21.74 0.10 4.58
C ILE A 36 20.61 -0.05 5.61
N GLU A 37 20.24 1.05 6.27
CA GLU A 37 19.12 1.05 7.20
C GLU A 37 17.77 1.08 6.47
N LEU A 38 16.83 0.27 6.96
CA LEU A 38 15.44 0.24 6.48
C LEU A 38 14.53 0.96 7.47
N SER A 39 13.57 1.73 6.96
CA SER A 39 12.45 2.28 7.75
C SER A 39 11.13 1.67 7.31
N LEU A 40 10.26 1.35 8.26
CA LEU A 40 8.89 0.88 8.01
C LEU A 40 7.89 1.89 8.59
N LEU A 41 6.98 2.34 7.74
CA LEU A 41 5.87 3.21 8.13
C LEU A 41 4.55 2.47 7.93
N TYR A 42 3.77 2.35 9.01
CA TYR A 42 2.41 1.84 8.96
C TYR A 42 1.42 2.99 9.10
N LEU A 43 0.53 3.14 8.11
CA LEU A 43 -0.47 4.20 8.06
C LEU A 43 -1.87 3.61 8.17
N ASP A 44 -2.62 4.05 9.17
CA ASP A 44 -4.07 3.81 9.25
C ASP A 44 -4.83 5.11 8.95
N LEU A 45 -5.96 4.98 8.27
CA LEU A 45 -6.80 6.12 7.90
C LEU A 45 -7.86 6.35 8.96
N ASP A 46 -7.58 7.29 9.86
CA ASP A 46 -8.52 7.68 10.90
C ASP A 46 -9.88 8.07 10.34
N ARG A 47 -10.94 7.63 11.04
CA ARG A 47 -12.35 7.96 10.72
C ARG A 47 -12.77 7.61 9.28
N PHE A 48 -12.11 6.67 8.62
CA PHE A 48 -12.49 6.23 7.27
C PHE A 48 -13.95 5.74 7.19
N LYS A 49 -14.49 5.21 8.29
CA LYS A 49 -15.92 4.85 8.40
C LYS A 49 -16.85 6.04 8.14
N PHE A 50 -16.51 7.25 8.59
CA PHE A 50 -17.32 8.44 8.34
C PHE A 50 -17.40 8.79 6.84
N VAL A 51 -16.31 8.57 6.11
CA VAL A 51 -16.29 8.73 4.64
C VAL A 51 -17.23 7.72 3.99
N ASN A 52 -17.26 6.47 4.48
CA ASN A 52 -18.18 5.44 4.01
C ASN A 52 -19.63 5.83 4.25
N ASP A 53 -19.94 6.28 5.46
CA ASP A 53 -21.30 6.60 5.90
C ASP A 53 -21.84 7.86 5.18
N THR A 54 -20.96 8.81 4.82
CA THR A 54 -21.34 10.07 4.17
C THR A 54 -21.37 9.99 2.64
N LEU A 55 -20.40 9.32 2.02
CA LEU A 55 -20.21 9.35 0.55
C LEU A 55 -20.52 8.01 -0.13
N GLY A 56 -20.87 6.99 0.65
CA GLY A 56 -21.13 5.64 0.18
C GLY A 56 -19.91 4.94 -0.43
N LEU A 57 -20.14 3.73 -0.95
CA LEU A 57 -19.09 2.84 -1.46
C LEU A 57 -18.22 3.49 -2.55
N LYS A 58 -18.86 4.13 -3.55
CA LYS A 58 -18.12 4.80 -4.64
C LYS A 58 -17.32 6.01 -4.14
N GLY A 59 -17.81 6.70 -3.10
CA GLY A 59 -17.13 7.82 -2.48
C GLY A 59 -15.88 7.38 -1.73
N ARG A 60 -16.01 6.31 -0.94
CA ARG A 60 -14.91 5.62 -0.27
C ARG A 60 -13.79 5.24 -1.25
N ASP A 61 -14.17 4.58 -2.33
CA ASP A 61 -13.20 4.08 -3.31
C ASP A 61 -12.44 5.24 -3.99
N ARG A 62 -13.13 6.35 -4.31
CA ARG A 62 -12.49 7.57 -4.82
C ARG A 62 -11.58 8.23 -3.78
N PHE A 63 -12.00 8.27 -2.53
CA PHE A 63 -11.20 8.86 -1.46
C PHE A 63 -9.90 8.07 -1.24
N LEU A 64 -9.99 6.74 -1.22
CA LEU A 64 -8.80 5.90 -1.10
C LEU A 64 -7.85 6.06 -2.28
N LYS A 65 -8.35 6.09 -3.51
CA LYS A 65 -7.53 6.38 -4.70
C LYS A 65 -6.79 7.71 -4.58
N LYS A 66 -7.45 8.78 -4.13
CA LYS A 66 -6.81 10.09 -3.92
C LYS A 66 -5.70 10.06 -2.88
N ILE A 67 -5.87 9.27 -1.81
CA ILE A 67 -4.83 9.08 -0.80
C ILE A 67 -3.64 8.34 -1.41
N THR A 68 -3.90 7.25 -2.13
CA THR A 68 -2.86 6.51 -2.85
C THR A 68 -2.08 7.41 -3.80
N ASP A 69 -2.78 8.18 -4.64
CA ASP A 69 -2.15 9.11 -5.58
C ASP A 69 -1.25 10.12 -4.86
N ARG A 70 -1.72 10.67 -3.72
CA ARG A 70 -0.93 11.59 -2.90
C ARG A 70 0.30 10.93 -2.30
N LEU A 71 0.17 9.72 -1.76
CA LEU A 71 1.32 9.00 -1.21
C LEU A 71 2.36 8.72 -2.29
N LEU A 72 1.93 8.30 -3.49
CA LEU A 72 2.83 8.08 -4.63
C LEU A 72 3.61 9.34 -5.02
N THR A 73 3.01 10.53 -4.91
CA THR A 73 3.71 11.80 -5.17
C THR A 73 4.74 12.19 -4.11
N LEU A 74 4.66 11.60 -2.91
CA LEU A 74 5.57 11.85 -1.80
C LEU A 74 6.69 10.82 -1.72
N THR A 75 6.65 9.80 -2.57
CA THR A 75 7.56 8.65 -2.55
C THR A 75 8.39 8.61 -3.81
N ASN A 76 9.60 8.06 -3.73
CA ASN A 76 10.49 7.85 -4.87
C ASN A 76 10.59 6.35 -5.20
N GLU A 77 11.49 6.00 -6.11
CA GLU A 77 11.68 4.62 -6.59
C GLU A 77 12.22 3.65 -5.51
N GLU A 78 12.78 4.18 -4.41
CA GLU A 78 13.29 3.38 -3.29
C GLU A 78 12.20 3.07 -2.26
N CYS A 79 11.04 3.73 -2.38
CA CYS A 79 9.91 3.57 -1.48
C CYS A 79 8.92 2.55 -2.04
N LEU A 80 8.59 1.53 -1.25
CA LEU A 80 7.63 0.50 -1.61
C LEU A 80 6.33 0.69 -0.82
N LEU A 81 5.21 0.80 -1.55
CA LEU A 81 3.89 1.06 -0.96
C LEU A 81 3.03 -0.19 -1.05
N TYR A 82 2.49 -0.58 0.11
CA TYR A 82 1.66 -1.76 0.26
C TYR A 82 0.32 -1.38 0.87
N ARG A 83 -0.77 -1.86 0.29
CA ARG A 83 -2.10 -1.76 0.89
C ARG A 83 -2.36 -2.99 1.76
N GLN A 84 -2.39 -2.77 3.07
CA GLN A 84 -2.60 -3.83 4.07
C GLN A 84 -4.08 -4.14 4.35
N GLY A 85 -4.96 -3.13 4.26
CA GLY A 85 -6.39 -3.27 4.53
C GLY A 85 -7.23 -3.42 3.27
N GLY A 86 -8.22 -4.31 3.29
CA GLY A 86 -9.11 -4.58 2.15
C GLY A 86 -9.89 -5.87 2.35
N GLY A 87 -10.93 -5.80 3.17
CA GLY A 87 -12.08 -6.70 3.14
C GLY A 87 -13.29 -5.96 2.57
#